data_AF-A0AAU3GWT1-F1
#
_entry.id   AF-A0AAU3GWT1-F1
#
_cell.length_a   1.000
_cell.length_b   1.000
_cell.length_c   1.000
_cell.angle_alpha   90.00
_cell.angle_beta   90.00
_cell.angle_gamma   90.00
#
_symmetry.space_group_name_H-M   'P 1'
#
loop_
_entity.id
_entity.type
_entity.pdbx_description
1 polymer ?
#
loop_
_entity_poly.entity_id
_entity_poly.type
_entity_poly.pdbx_seq_one_letter_code
_entity_poly.pdbx_strand_id
1 'polypeptide(L)'
;MASDNGGGGGGANCGEPELSDSLKTFGAVLKALRDEARLTQEQFAPLVQYSAAYVAKIEQGKRFPPRDLLERSEEVLGAGAARVLAAAARSLTRKVGLASWFQQWAAIEEDTTSLYAYECRVIPGLLQPEAYIQALFERHLPPLTQEQSERQVTARLARQQLLIDRPNTTFSFVVEQALLERRLGGGQVTRELLDRLLLVGRYRNVELQVMPLVQEDHAGFEGEMYLAETADHRWAGYVEGHGTSMLISDPKAASYMLQRYGKMRSQALSHQATASLLEQMRGGL
;
A
#
# COMPACT_ATOMS: atom_id res chain seq x y z
N MET A 1 50.15 13.03 23.68
CA MET A 1 49.50 11.80 24.17
C MET A 1 48.02 11.95 23.88
N ALA A 2 47.59 11.58 22.67
CA ALA A 2 46.95 10.28 22.35
C ALA A 2 45.58 10.17 23.03
N SER A 3 44.46 10.54 22.41
CA SER A 3 43.67 9.88 21.35
C SER A 3 42.95 8.59 21.79
N ASP A 4 41.62 8.66 21.93
CA ASP A 4 40.55 7.66 21.67
C ASP A 4 39.35 8.02 22.58
N ASN A 5 38.17 8.48 22.16
CA ASN A 5 37.27 8.22 21.02
C ASN A 5 36.62 6.82 21.04
N GLY A 6 35.31 6.79 21.28
CA GLY A 6 34.52 5.56 21.36
C GLY A 6 33.02 5.80 21.53
N GLY A 7 32.46 6.78 20.80
CA GLY A 7 31.02 6.96 20.67
C GLY A 7 30.43 5.89 19.76
N GLY A 8 29.75 4.90 20.34
CA GLY A 8 28.99 3.88 19.62
C GLY A 8 27.61 4.38 19.22
N GLY A 9 27.54 5.24 18.21
CA GLY A 9 26.30 5.57 17.50
C GLY A 9 25.87 4.39 16.65
N GLY A 10 25.00 3.54 17.19
CA GLY A 10 24.30 2.49 16.44
C GLY A 10 23.26 3.11 15.53
N GLY A 11 23.70 3.69 14.41
CA GLY A 11 22.82 4.09 13.32
C GLY A 11 22.10 2.85 12.80
N ALA A 12 20.80 2.78 13.09
CA ALA A 12 19.90 1.83 12.45
C ALA A 12 20.01 2.04 10.94
N ASN A 13 20.63 1.07 10.28
CA ASN A 13 20.76 1.03 8.84
C ASN A 13 19.35 0.83 8.27
N CYS A 14 18.64 1.94 8.06
CA CYS A 14 17.45 1.99 7.22
C CYS A 14 17.85 1.41 5.88
N GLY A 15 17.48 0.15 5.64
CA GLY A 15 17.74 -0.53 4.38
C GLY A 15 17.30 0.38 3.25
N GLU A 16 18.26 0.74 2.39
CA GLU A 16 18.00 1.50 1.18
C GLU A 16 16.82 0.83 0.45
N PRO A 17 15.84 1.60 -0.04
CA PRO A 17 14.69 1.02 -0.72
C PRO A 17 15.18 0.13 -1.86
N GLU A 18 14.87 -1.17 -1.80
CA GLU A 18 15.25 -2.12 -2.83
C GLU A 18 14.82 -1.57 -4.20
N LEU A 19 15.81 -1.21 -4.99
CA LEU A 19 15.66 -0.71 -6.35
C LEU A 19 14.80 -1.69 -7.13
N SER A 20 13.65 -1.21 -7.64
CA SER A 20 12.65 -2.01 -8.34
C SER A 20 13.29 -3.03 -9.29
N ASP A 21 12.97 -4.31 -9.16
CA ASP A 21 13.51 -5.37 -10.03
C ASP A 21 13.25 -5.11 -11.52
N SER A 22 12.25 -4.28 -11.85
CA SER A 22 12.01 -3.76 -13.20
C SER A 22 13.17 -2.92 -13.75
N LEU A 23 13.81 -2.09 -12.92
CA LEU A 23 14.98 -1.28 -13.28
C LEU A 23 16.21 -2.14 -13.54
N LYS A 24 16.44 -3.16 -12.70
CA LYS A 24 17.53 -4.13 -12.91
C LYS A 24 17.30 -4.93 -14.19
N THR A 25 16.05 -5.34 -14.45
CA THR A 25 15.67 -6.06 -15.67
C THR A 25 15.90 -5.21 -16.91
N PHE A 26 15.43 -3.95 -16.92
CA PHE A 26 15.70 -3.03 -18.03
C PHE A 26 17.19 -2.80 -18.24
N GLY A 27 17.93 -2.57 -17.15
CA GLY A 27 19.38 -2.36 -17.21
C GLY A 27 20.11 -3.55 -17.81
N ALA A 28 19.71 -4.78 -17.46
CA ALA A 28 20.24 -6.01 -18.03
C ALA A 28 19.93 -6.15 -19.52
N VAL A 29 18.71 -5.79 -19.95
CA VAL A 29 18.32 -5.80 -21.37
C VAL A 29 19.13 -4.79 -22.17
N LEU A 30 19.30 -3.56 -21.67
CA LEU A 30 20.12 -2.53 -22.32
C LEU A 30 21.57 -2.99 -22.47
N LYS A 31 22.14 -3.58 -21.41
CA LYS A 31 23.49 -4.15 -21.44
C LYS A 31 23.62 -5.24 -22.51
N ALA A 32 22.68 -6.18 -22.55
CA ALA A 32 22.71 -7.29 -23.51
C ALA A 32 22.67 -6.79 -24.96
N LEU A 33 21.82 -5.81 -25.27
CA LEU A 33 21.71 -5.24 -26.61
C LEU A 33 22.94 -4.42 -27.01
N ARG A 34 23.55 -3.70 -26.06
CA ARG A 34 24.82 -3.01 -26.28
C ARG A 34 25.96 -3.99 -26.56
N ASP A 35 26.02 -5.09 -25.80
CA ASP A 35 27.02 -6.15 -25.97
C ASP A 35 26.84 -6.87 -27.32
N GLU A 36 25.59 -7.10 -27.77
CA GLU A 36 25.28 -7.66 -29.10
C GLU A 36 25.76 -6.74 -30.24
N ALA A 37 25.62 -5.42 -30.07
CA ALA A 37 26.18 -4.42 -30.98
C ALA A 37 27.71 -4.27 -30.87
N ARG A 38 28.36 -5.03 -29.98
CA ARG A 38 29.82 -5.02 -29.72
C ARG A 38 30.37 -3.66 -29.29
N LEU A 39 29.56 -2.86 -28.59
CA LEU A 39 29.96 -1.55 -28.09
C LEU A 39 30.32 -1.63 -26.60
N THR A 40 31.42 -1.00 -26.18
CA THR A 40 31.66 -0.76 -24.76
C THR A 40 30.78 0.38 -24.24
N GLN A 41 30.68 0.56 -22.92
CA GLN A 41 29.94 1.69 -22.33
C GLN A 41 30.53 3.04 -22.77
N GLU A 42 31.85 3.13 -22.91
CA GLU A 42 32.58 4.32 -23.36
C GLU A 42 32.32 4.64 -24.83
N GLN A 43 32.05 3.62 -25.66
CA GLN A 43 31.72 3.79 -27.07
C GLN A 43 30.23 4.10 -27.27
N PHE A 44 29.36 3.45 -26.51
CA PHE A 44 27.91 3.63 -26.61
C PHE A 44 27.44 4.96 -26.04
N ALA A 45 27.94 5.36 -24.87
CA ALA A 45 27.48 6.55 -24.18
C ALA A 45 27.55 7.85 -25.01
N PRO A 46 28.64 8.19 -25.72
CA PRO A 46 28.66 9.39 -26.56
C PRO A 46 27.67 9.32 -27.73
N LEU A 47 27.42 8.13 -28.29
CA LEU A 47 26.46 7.94 -29.38
C LEU A 47 25.02 8.24 -28.94
N VAL A 48 24.68 7.92 -27.68
CA VAL A 48 23.39 8.28 -27.08
C VAL A 48 23.42 9.62 -26.31
N GLN A 49 24.52 10.37 -26.41
CA GLN A 49 24.73 11.69 -25.79
C GLN A 49 24.67 11.67 -24.25
N TYR A 50 25.20 10.60 -23.64
CA TYR A 50 25.32 10.43 -22.19
C TYR A 50 26.77 10.14 -21.78
N SER A 51 27.07 10.21 -20.48
CA SER A 51 28.37 9.77 -19.97
C SER A 51 28.38 8.26 -19.71
N ALA A 52 29.55 7.61 -19.85
CA ALA A 52 29.69 6.18 -19.60
C ALA A 52 29.23 5.80 -18.18
N ALA A 53 29.56 6.62 -17.18
CA ALA A 53 29.10 6.45 -15.80
C ALA A 53 27.57 6.56 -15.66
N TYR A 54 26.91 7.38 -16.48
CA TYR A 54 25.45 7.49 -16.49
C TYR A 54 24.79 6.24 -17.07
N VAL A 55 25.31 5.74 -18.20
CA VAL A 55 24.88 4.48 -18.82
C VAL A 55 25.08 3.31 -17.85
N ALA A 56 26.23 3.23 -17.18
CA ALA A 56 26.52 2.19 -16.19
C ALA A 56 25.50 2.18 -15.03
N LYS A 57 25.07 3.36 -14.56
CA LYS A 57 24.03 3.46 -13.51
C LYS A 57 22.67 2.98 -13.99
N ILE A 58 22.34 3.17 -15.27
CA ILE A 58 21.10 2.65 -15.87
C ILE A 58 21.19 1.13 -16.02
N GLU A 59 22.31 0.60 -16.54
CA GLU A 59 22.54 -0.84 -16.69
C GLU A 59 22.52 -1.59 -15.35
N GLN A 60 22.96 -0.94 -14.26
CA GLN A 60 22.89 -1.47 -12.89
C GLN A 60 21.50 -1.34 -12.25
N GLY A 61 20.51 -0.76 -12.94
CA GLY A 61 19.18 -0.50 -12.39
C GLY A 61 19.16 0.55 -11.28
N LYS A 62 20.22 1.35 -11.13
CA LYS A 62 20.35 2.41 -10.11
C LYS A 62 19.73 3.74 -10.54
N ARG A 63 19.33 3.86 -11.82
CA ARG A 63 18.74 5.09 -12.36
C ARG A 63 17.75 4.79 -13.46
N PHE A 64 16.65 5.54 -13.49
CA PHE A 64 15.69 5.47 -14.59
C PHE A 64 16.32 5.93 -15.90
N PRO A 65 16.09 5.22 -17.01
CA PRO A 65 16.47 5.72 -18.32
C PRO A 65 15.68 7.00 -18.63
N PRO A 66 16.33 8.01 -19.19
CA PRO A 66 15.63 9.19 -19.72
C PRO A 66 14.86 8.81 -20.99
N ARG A 67 13.80 9.57 -21.31
CA ARG A 67 12.85 9.20 -22.39
C ARG A 67 13.50 9.20 -23.77
N ASP A 68 14.39 10.14 -24.00
CA ASP A 68 15.18 10.29 -25.23
C ASP A 68 16.25 9.20 -25.40
N LEU A 69 16.59 8.44 -24.34
CA LEU A 69 17.52 7.32 -24.48
C LEU A 69 16.97 6.26 -25.42
N LEU A 70 15.67 5.98 -25.42
CA LEU A 70 15.07 4.97 -26.28
C LEU A 70 15.19 5.37 -27.76
N GLU A 71 14.83 6.61 -28.06
CA GLU A 71 14.91 7.19 -29.41
C GLU A 71 16.36 7.18 -29.91
N ARG A 72 17.31 7.65 -29.08
CA ARG A 72 18.73 7.64 -29.45
C ARG A 72 19.34 6.24 -29.55
N SER A 73 18.84 5.30 -28.76
CA SER A 73 19.31 3.90 -28.84
C SER A 73 18.85 3.23 -30.12
N GLU A 74 17.74 3.67 -30.73
CA GLU A 74 17.29 3.16 -32.02
C GLU A 74 18.26 3.47 -33.15
N GLU A 75 18.79 4.70 -33.18
CA GLU A 75 19.78 5.13 -34.17
C GLU A 75 21.10 4.34 -34.07
N VAL A 76 21.43 3.85 -32.87
CA VAL A 76 22.73 3.21 -32.56
C VAL A 76 22.65 1.69 -32.58
N LEU A 77 21.60 1.10 -32.01
CA LEU A 77 21.42 -0.35 -31.83
C LEU A 77 20.44 -0.94 -32.86
N GLY A 78 19.74 -0.10 -33.62
CA GLY A 78 18.78 -0.49 -34.65
C GLY A 78 17.34 -0.67 -34.13
N ALA A 79 16.39 -0.66 -35.07
CA ALA A 79 14.95 -0.72 -34.80
C ALA A 79 14.50 -1.98 -34.04
N GLY A 80 15.20 -3.12 -34.21
CA GLY A 80 14.92 -4.35 -33.47
C GLY A 80 15.22 -4.20 -31.97
N ALA A 81 16.42 -3.72 -31.65
CA ALA A 81 16.84 -3.44 -30.28
C ALA A 81 15.96 -2.36 -29.62
N ALA A 82 15.59 -1.32 -30.37
CA ALA A 82 14.69 -0.28 -29.90
C ALA A 82 13.30 -0.82 -29.52
N ARG A 83 12.74 -1.75 -30.30
CA ARG A 83 11.45 -2.39 -29.96
C ARG A 83 11.54 -3.24 -28.69
N VAL A 84 12.65 -3.93 -28.48
CA VAL A 84 12.89 -4.70 -27.25
C VAL A 84 13.06 -3.76 -26.05
N LEU A 85 13.83 -2.68 -26.19
CA LEU A 85 13.99 -1.64 -25.16
C LEU A 85 12.67 -0.93 -24.86
N ALA A 86 11.87 -0.61 -25.86
CA ALA A 86 10.54 -0.04 -25.68
C ALA A 86 9.61 -1.01 -24.96
N ALA A 87 9.67 -2.30 -25.28
CA ALA A 87 8.92 -3.33 -24.56
C ALA A 87 9.35 -3.43 -23.09
N ALA A 88 10.65 -3.44 -22.80
CA ALA A 88 11.19 -3.41 -21.44
C ALA A 88 10.90 -2.07 -20.72
N ALA A 89 10.83 -0.96 -21.43
CA ALA A 89 10.47 0.33 -20.84
C ALA A 89 8.99 0.42 -20.49
N ARG A 90 8.12 -0.38 -21.10
CA ARG A 90 6.71 -0.49 -20.67
C ARG A 90 6.57 -1.12 -19.29
N SER A 91 7.48 -2.01 -18.91
CA SER A 91 7.55 -2.53 -17.54
C SER A 91 8.28 -1.59 -16.59
N LEU A 92 9.07 -0.63 -17.10
CA LEU A 92 9.59 0.51 -16.34
C LEU A 92 8.48 1.52 -16.01
N THR A 93 7.69 1.19 -15.01
CA THR A 93 6.76 2.14 -14.44
C THR A 93 7.52 3.01 -13.42
N ARG A 94 7.62 4.34 -13.66
CA ARG A 94 7.92 5.29 -12.55
C ARG A 94 6.85 5.24 -11.45
N LYS A 95 5.69 4.68 -11.79
CA LYS A 95 4.56 4.35 -10.92
C LYS A 95 4.52 2.83 -10.69
N VAL A 96 5.64 2.21 -10.31
CA VAL A 96 5.55 0.85 -9.75
C VAL A 96 4.69 0.97 -8.49
N GLY A 97 3.60 0.22 -8.43
CA GLY A 97 3.11 -0.24 -7.14
C GLY A 97 1.92 0.48 -6.52
N LEU A 98 0.89 0.79 -7.30
CA LEU A 98 -0.45 1.03 -6.73
C LEU A 98 -1.38 -0.13 -7.09
N ALA A 99 -1.57 -0.39 -8.38
CA ALA A 99 -2.49 -1.43 -8.84
C ALA A 99 -1.94 -2.86 -8.63
N SER A 100 -0.63 -3.09 -8.83
CA SER A 100 -0.05 -4.44 -8.74
C SER A 100 -0.02 -4.98 -7.31
N TRP A 101 0.33 -4.14 -6.33
CA TRP A 101 0.38 -4.55 -4.92
C TRP A 101 -1.00 -4.60 -4.30
N PHE A 102 -1.91 -3.68 -4.66
CA PHE A 102 -3.31 -3.80 -4.26
C PHE A 102 -3.95 -5.09 -4.82
N GLN A 103 -3.63 -5.48 -6.06
CA GLN A 103 -4.09 -6.75 -6.64
C GLN A 103 -3.49 -7.97 -5.92
N GLN A 104 -2.21 -7.92 -5.54
CA GLN A 104 -1.59 -8.99 -4.75
C GLN A 104 -2.17 -9.08 -3.34
N TRP A 105 -2.39 -7.93 -2.68
CA TRP A 105 -3.10 -7.87 -1.42
C TRP A 105 -4.53 -8.37 -1.54
N ALA A 106 -5.24 -8.03 -2.62
CA ALA A 106 -6.58 -8.52 -2.91
C ALA A 106 -6.60 -10.05 -3.04
N ALA A 107 -5.63 -10.65 -3.74
CA ALA A 107 -5.50 -12.10 -3.81
C ALA A 107 -5.19 -12.73 -2.44
N ILE A 108 -4.34 -12.09 -1.62
CA ILE A 108 -4.05 -12.58 -0.27
C ILE A 108 -5.29 -12.47 0.63
N GLU A 109 -6.04 -11.36 0.56
CA GLU A 109 -7.27 -11.14 1.30
C GLU A 109 -8.35 -12.17 0.92
N GLU A 110 -8.44 -12.51 -0.37
CA GLU A 110 -9.39 -13.52 -0.86
C GLU A 110 -9.11 -14.91 -0.28
N ASP A 111 -7.88 -15.26 0.06
CA ASP A 111 -7.51 -16.59 0.59
C ASP A 111 -7.07 -16.58 2.06
N THR A 112 -7.26 -15.46 2.76
CA THR A 112 -6.78 -15.30 4.14
C THR A 112 -7.62 -16.06 5.16
N THR A 113 -6.97 -16.54 6.22
CA THR A 113 -7.60 -17.14 7.40
C THR A 113 -7.89 -16.08 8.48
N SER A 114 -7.07 -15.04 8.54
CA SER A 114 -7.24 -13.88 9.42
C SER A 114 -6.91 -12.58 8.69
N LEU A 115 -7.70 -11.52 8.88
CA LEU A 115 -7.40 -10.18 8.38
C LEU A 115 -7.55 -9.16 9.51
N TYR A 116 -6.47 -8.47 9.81
CA TYR A 116 -6.44 -7.40 10.79
C TYR A 116 -6.18 -6.07 10.11
N ALA A 117 -6.94 -5.04 10.47
CA ALA A 117 -6.76 -3.70 9.95
C ALA A 117 -6.82 -2.68 11.08
N TYR A 118 -5.87 -1.74 11.06
CA TYR A 118 -5.94 -0.51 11.83
C TYR A 118 -6.02 0.66 10.86
N GLU A 119 -7.02 1.51 11.06
CA GLU A 119 -7.30 2.63 10.17
C GLU A 119 -7.47 3.94 10.94
N CYS A 120 -6.65 4.92 10.58
CA CYS A 120 -6.64 6.27 11.16
C CYS A 120 -6.99 7.37 10.15
N ARG A 121 -7.14 7.01 8.87
CA ARG A 121 -7.38 7.97 7.78
C ARG A 121 -8.80 7.89 7.23
N VAL A 122 -9.31 6.67 7.06
CA VAL A 122 -10.62 6.39 6.47
C VAL A 122 -11.20 5.11 7.07
N ILE A 123 -12.52 4.97 7.13
CA ILE A 123 -13.13 3.71 7.57
C ILE A 123 -12.66 2.56 6.66
N PRO A 124 -12.28 1.38 7.17
CA PRO A 124 -11.85 0.25 6.34
C PRO A 124 -12.86 -0.05 5.23
N GLY A 125 -12.39 -0.30 4.01
CA GLY A 125 -13.26 -0.49 2.83
C GLY A 125 -14.34 -1.58 3.01
N LEU A 126 -14.05 -2.61 3.79
CA LEU A 126 -14.99 -3.70 4.13
C LEU A 126 -16.18 -3.24 5.00
N LEU A 127 -16.06 -2.09 5.67
CA LEU A 127 -17.02 -1.56 6.63
C LEU A 127 -17.83 -0.36 6.10
N GLN A 128 -17.49 0.19 4.92
CA GLN A 128 -18.08 1.42 4.39
C GLN A 128 -19.49 1.17 3.83
N PRO A 129 -20.56 1.87 4.25
CA PRO A 129 -21.82 1.86 3.49
C PRO A 129 -21.65 2.59 2.15
N GLU A 130 -22.53 2.31 1.18
CA GLU A 130 -22.47 2.91 -0.16
C GLU A 130 -22.35 4.44 -0.13
N ALA A 131 -23.17 5.12 0.67
CA ALA A 131 -23.14 6.57 0.78
C ALA A 131 -21.79 7.13 1.26
N TYR A 132 -21.07 6.38 2.12
CA TYR A 132 -19.73 6.76 2.56
C TYR A 132 -18.70 6.55 1.45
N ILE A 133 -18.84 5.47 0.67
CA ILE A 133 -17.99 5.18 -0.49
C ILE A 133 -18.14 6.29 -1.55
N GLN A 134 -19.38 6.67 -1.87
CA GLN A 134 -19.68 7.76 -2.78
C GLN A 134 -19.09 9.08 -2.27
N ALA A 135 -19.32 9.42 -1.00
CA ALA A 135 -18.78 10.63 -0.40
C ALA A 135 -17.24 10.72 -0.45
N LEU A 136 -16.54 9.58 -0.31
CA LEU A 136 -15.08 9.52 -0.50
C LEU A 136 -14.68 9.83 -1.93
N PHE A 137 -15.27 9.14 -2.92
CA PHE A 137 -14.86 9.26 -4.31
C PHE A 137 -15.23 10.62 -4.94
N GLU A 138 -16.32 11.24 -4.50
CA GLU A 138 -16.65 12.63 -4.84
C GLU A 138 -15.55 13.63 -4.42
N ARG A 139 -14.81 13.31 -3.36
CA ARG A 139 -13.76 14.16 -2.78
C ARG A 139 -12.36 13.71 -3.19
N HIS A 140 -12.26 12.75 -4.11
CA HIS A 140 -10.98 12.26 -4.60
C HIS A 140 -10.24 13.32 -5.41
N LEU A 141 -8.92 13.39 -5.24
CA LEU A 141 -8.05 14.27 -6.01
C LEU A 141 -6.97 13.46 -6.75
N PRO A 142 -6.82 13.64 -8.07
CA PRO A 142 -7.64 14.48 -8.95
C PRO A 142 -9.10 13.96 -9.07
N PRO A 143 -10.06 14.84 -9.46
CA PRO A 143 -11.46 14.43 -9.61
C PRO A 143 -11.61 13.23 -10.54
N LEU A 144 -12.44 12.28 -10.13
CA LEU A 144 -12.79 11.11 -10.94
C LEU A 144 -13.96 11.45 -11.86
N THR A 145 -14.04 10.77 -13.00
CA THR A 145 -15.27 10.80 -13.80
C THR A 145 -16.38 10.03 -13.08
N GLN A 146 -17.63 10.32 -13.42
CA GLN A 146 -18.79 9.61 -12.86
C GLN A 146 -18.67 8.08 -13.05
N GLU A 147 -18.32 7.65 -14.27
CA GLU A 147 -18.12 6.24 -14.60
C GLU A 147 -16.99 5.59 -13.77
N GLN A 148 -15.89 6.31 -13.52
CA GLN A 148 -14.81 5.82 -12.67
C GLN A 148 -15.26 5.67 -11.22
N SER A 149 -16.01 6.64 -10.69
CA SER A 149 -16.58 6.59 -9.35
C SER A 149 -17.52 5.39 -9.19
N GLU A 150 -18.46 5.21 -10.13
CA GLU A 150 -19.42 4.10 -10.13
C GLU A 150 -18.72 2.73 -10.13
N ARG A 151 -17.73 2.54 -11.02
CA ARG A 151 -16.94 1.30 -11.05
C ARG A 151 -16.25 1.01 -9.72
N GLN A 152 -15.71 2.03 -9.07
CA GLN A 152 -15.03 1.88 -7.79
C GLN A 152 -16.01 1.58 -6.65
N VAL A 153 -17.19 2.22 -6.66
CA VAL A 153 -18.28 1.92 -5.71
C VAL A 153 -18.71 0.47 -5.85
N THR A 154 -19.01 0.01 -7.07
CA THR A 154 -19.42 -1.37 -7.34
C THR A 154 -18.35 -2.37 -6.91
N ALA A 155 -17.08 -2.14 -7.27
CA ALA A 155 -16.00 -3.03 -6.88
C ALA A 155 -15.84 -3.13 -5.36
N ARG A 156 -15.95 -2.00 -4.64
CA ARG A 156 -15.85 -1.97 -3.18
C ARG A 156 -17.03 -2.68 -2.51
N LEU A 157 -18.26 -2.47 -2.98
CA LEU A 157 -19.45 -3.15 -2.47
C LEU A 157 -19.39 -4.67 -2.70
N ALA A 158 -18.95 -5.11 -3.89
CA ALA A 158 -18.76 -6.53 -4.18
C ALA A 158 -17.75 -7.17 -3.22
N ARG A 159 -16.64 -6.49 -2.92
CA ARG A 159 -15.61 -6.96 -1.99
C ARG A 159 -16.11 -7.12 -0.55
N GLN A 160 -17.09 -6.32 -0.11
CA GLN A 160 -17.64 -6.41 1.25
C GLN A 160 -18.36 -7.73 1.53
N GLN A 161 -18.76 -8.45 0.48
CA GLN A 161 -19.42 -9.74 0.60
C GLN A 161 -18.51 -10.79 1.28
N LEU A 162 -17.18 -10.61 1.26
CA LEU A 162 -16.21 -11.45 1.97
C LEU A 162 -16.52 -11.63 3.46
N LEU A 163 -17.08 -10.61 4.12
CA LEU A 163 -17.45 -10.69 5.54
C LEU A 163 -18.53 -11.75 5.80
N ILE A 164 -19.39 -12.01 4.81
CA ILE A 164 -20.52 -12.93 4.91
C ILE A 164 -20.14 -14.29 4.31
N ASP A 165 -19.49 -14.30 3.15
CA ASP A 165 -19.16 -15.52 2.42
C ASP A 165 -18.05 -16.35 3.10
N ARG A 166 -17.27 -15.73 3.99
CA ARG A 166 -16.19 -16.37 4.74
C ARG A 166 -16.44 -16.35 6.25
N PRO A 167 -17.44 -17.10 6.75
CA PRO A 167 -17.77 -17.11 8.18
C PRO A 167 -16.67 -17.70 9.06
N ASN A 168 -15.68 -18.40 8.48
CA ASN A 168 -14.54 -18.98 9.19
C ASN A 168 -13.27 -18.11 9.13
N THR A 169 -13.27 -17.00 8.39
CA THR A 169 -12.16 -16.05 8.35
C THR A 169 -12.32 -15.03 9.46
N THR A 170 -11.30 -14.83 10.30
CA THR A 170 -11.36 -13.83 11.38
C THR A 170 -11.03 -12.45 10.84
N PHE A 171 -11.95 -11.49 10.98
CA PHE A 171 -11.72 -10.09 10.67
C PHE A 171 -11.60 -9.28 11.97
N SER A 172 -10.53 -8.50 12.13
CA SER A 172 -10.35 -7.62 13.28
C SER A 172 -10.05 -6.20 12.81
N PHE A 173 -10.86 -5.25 13.26
CA PHE A 173 -10.77 -3.86 12.86
C PHE A 173 -10.58 -2.99 14.10
N VAL A 174 -9.52 -2.18 14.09
CA VAL A 174 -9.36 -1.06 15.02
C VAL A 174 -9.50 0.23 14.20
N VAL A 175 -10.48 1.06 14.53
CA VAL A 175 -10.74 2.31 13.80
C VAL A 175 -10.65 3.50 14.75
N GLU A 176 -10.07 4.60 14.29
CA GLU A 176 -10.00 5.83 15.08
C GLU A 176 -11.38 6.48 15.28
N GLN A 177 -11.72 6.83 16.53
CA GLN A 177 -12.96 7.57 16.83
C GLN A 177 -13.02 8.88 16.03
N ALA A 178 -11.87 9.51 15.77
CA ALA A 178 -11.76 10.74 14.97
C ALA A 178 -12.37 10.60 13.57
N LEU A 179 -12.41 9.40 12.98
CA LEU A 179 -13.04 9.14 11.68
C LEU A 179 -14.56 9.30 11.74
N LEU A 180 -15.16 8.90 12.85
CA LEU A 180 -16.60 9.01 13.11
C LEU A 180 -16.99 10.45 13.43
N GLU A 181 -16.16 11.15 14.22
CA GLU A 181 -16.37 12.57 14.58
C GLU A 181 -16.24 13.51 13.38
N ARG A 182 -15.43 13.16 12.38
CA ARG A 182 -15.24 13.96 11.16
C ARG A 182 -16.50 14.07 10.32
N ARG A 183 -17.45 13.14 10.47
CA ARG A 183 -18.74 13.10 9.76
C ARG A 183 -18.59 13.29 8.25
N LEU A 184 -17.66 12.54 7.64
CA LEU A 184 -17.40 12.61 6.21
C LEU A 184 -18.70 12.35 5.43
N GLY A 185 -19.04 13.24 4.50
CA GLY A 185 -20.30 13.17 3.74
C GLY A 185 -21.52 13.74 4.46
N GLY A 186 -21.39 14.19 5.73
CA GLY A 186 -22.45 14.83 6.50
C GLY A 186 -23.21 13.89 7.45
N GLY A 187 -24.21 14.43 8.14
CA GLY A 187 -24.93 13.72 9.22
C GLY A 187 -25.65 12.45 8.76
N GLN A 188 -26.29 12.48 7.59
CA GLN A 188 -27.00 11.32 7.04
C GLN A 188 -26.02 10.18 6.69
N VAL A 189 -24.91 10.49 6.00
CA VAL A 189 -23.85 9.52 5.69
C VAL A 189 -23.25 8.94 6.96
N THR A 190 -23.06 9.77 7.99
CA THR A 190 -22.55 9.32 9.28
C THR A 190 -23.54 8.37 9.96
N ARG A 191 -24.85 8.66 9.91
CA ARG A 191 -25.89 7.79 10.47
C ARG A 191 -25.85 6.41 9.81
N GLU A 192 -25.79 6.37 8.48
CA GLU A 192 -25.68 5.10 7.72
C GLU A 192 -24.38 4.35 8.01
N LEU A 193 -23.28 5.06 8.21
CA LEU A 193 -22.00 4.47 8.63
C LEU A 193 -22.13 3.82 10.01
N LEU A 194 -22.69 4.54 10.99
CA LEU A 194 -22.88 3.99 12.34
C LEU A 194 -23.82 2.78 12.33
N ASP A 195 -24.91 2.84 11.56
CA ASP A 195 -25.82 1.70 11.34
C ASP A 195 -25.09 0.48 10.76
N ARG A 196 -24.24 0.70 9.74
CA ARG A 196 -23.44 -0.36 9.11
C ARG A 196 -22.42 -0.96 10.09
N LEU A 197 -21.71 -0.14 10.86
CA LEU A 197 -20.72 -0.60 11.84
C LEU A 197 -21.39 -1.42 12.95
N LEU A 198 -22.53 -0.97 13.46
CA LEU A 198 -23.32 -1.72 14.45
C LEU A 198 -23.85 -3.05 13.91
N LEU A 199 -24.25 -3.09 12.63
CA LEU A 199 -24.69 -4.31 11.98
C LEU A 199 -23.54 -5.32 11.82
N VAL A 200 -22.42 -4.88 11.23
CA VAL A 200 -21.26 -5.73 10.95
C VAL A 200 -20.59 -6.20 12.24
N GLY A 201 -20.56 -5.35 13.28
CA GLY A 201 -20.05 -5.74 14.60
C GLY A 201 -20.82 -6.90 15.24
N ARG A 202 -22.02 -7.26 14.76
CA ARG A 202 -22.76 -8.44 15.26
C ARG A 202 -22.33 -9.75 14.60
N TYR A 203 -21.49 -9.71 13.57
CA TYR A 203 -21.03 -10.92 12.88
C TYR A 203 -20.02 -11.67 13.75
N ARG A 204 -20.16 -13.00 13.84
CA ARG A 204 -19.34 -13.84 14.72
C ARG A 204 -17.86 -13.89 14.33
N ASN A 205 -17.57 -13.55 13.09
CA ASN A 205 -16.26 -13.54 12.50
C ASN A 205 -15.65 -12.13 12.42
N VAL A 206 -16.31 -11.11 12.99
CA VAL A 206 -15.84 -9.72 12.97
C VAL A 206 -15.68 -9.19 14.38
N GLU A 207 -14.48 -8.72 14.69
CA GLU A 207 -14.19 -7.90 15.87
C GLU A 207 -14.00 -6.45 15.44
N LEU A 208 -14.79 -5.54 16.01
CA LEU A 208 -14.71 -4.11 15.73
C LEU A 208 -14.46 -3.35 17.03
N GLN A 209 -13.35 -2.63 17.07
CA GLN A 209 -12.97 -1.80 18.20
C GLN A 209 -12.71 -0.37 17.75
N VAL A 210 -13.11 0.59 18.58
CA VAL A 210 -12.82 2.01 18.36
C VAL A 210 -11.65 2.44 19.24
N MET A 211 -10.62 3.04 18.64
CA MET A 211 -9.58 3.74 19.37
C MET A 211 -10.14 5.09 19.88
N PRO A 212 -10.12 5.36 21.20
CA PRO A 212 -10.61 6.61 21.76
C PRO A 212 -9.86 7.84 21.24
N LEU A 213 -10.55 8.99 21.18
CA LEU A 213 -9.91 10.28 20.82
C LEU A 213 -8.75 10.67 21.75
N VAL A 214 -8.86 10.33 23.03
CA VAL A 214 -7.85 10.63 24.05
C VAL A 214 -7.22 9.32 24.49
N GLN A 215 -6.00 9.09 24.03
CA GLN A 215 -5.17 7.93 24.37
C GLN A 215 -3.72 8.39 24.49
N GLU A 216 -3.20 8.51 25.71
CA GLU A 216 -1.85 9.02 25.97
C GLU A 216 -0.76 8.00 25.60
N ASP A 217 -1.06 6.70 25.73
CA ASP A 217 -0.22 5.61 25.27
C ASP A 217 -0.82 5.08 23.96
N HIS A 218 -0.62 5.79 22.84
CA HIS A 218 -1.18 5.40 21.53
C HIS A 218 -0.11 4.77 20.63
N ALA A 219 -0.28 3.48 20.29
CA ALA A 219 0.72 2.73 19.52
C ALA A 219 0.55 2.77 17.99
N GLY A 220 -0.46 3.48 17.48
CA GLY A 220 -0.80 3.57 16.05
C GLY A 220 -0.31 4.83 15.35
N PHE A 221 0.68 5.54 15.91
CA PHE A 221 1.22 6.78 15.36
C PHE A 221 1.95 6.61 14.01
N GLU A 222 2.34 5.39 13.64
CA GLU A 222 3.00 5.11 12.36
C GLU A 222 2.03 5.07 11.15
N GLY A 223 0.72 5.15 11.41
CA GLY A 223 -0.31 5.17 10.38
C GLY A 223 -1.09 3.87 10.28
N GLU A 224 -1.88 3.78 9.23
CA GLU A 224 -2.70 2.62 8.91
C GLU A 224 -1.86 1.39 8.63
N MET A 225 -2.42 0.23 8.90
CA MET A 225 -1.80 -1.03 8.51
C MET A 225 -2.82 -2.14 8.36
N TYR A 226 -2.50 -3.04 7.46
CA TYR A 226 -3.26 -4.24 7.19
C TYR A 226 -2.36 -5.46 7.39
N LEU A 227 -2.90 -6.53 7.94
CA LEU A 227 -2.21 -7.77 8.24
C LEU A 227 -3.11 -8.92 7.81
N ALA A 228 -2.55 -9.89 7.10
CA ALA A 228 -3.27 -11.06 6.63
C ALA A 228 -2.48 -12.32 6.95
N GLU A 229 -3.18 -13.35 7.44
CA GLU A 229 -2.65 -14.67 7.69
C GLU A 229 -3.03 -15.61 6.56
N THR A 230 -2.04 -16.09 5.81
CA THR A 230 -2.28 -17.03 4.71
C THR A 230 -2.77 -18.39 5.22
N ALA A 231 -3.26 -19.24 4.32
CA ALA A 231 -3.62 -20.63 4.63
C ALA A 231 -2.44 -21.47 5.18
N ASP A 232 -1.19 -21.05 4.92
CA ASP A 232 0.03 -21.67 5.46
C ASP A 232 0.43 -21.11 6.84
N HIS A 233 -0.42 -20.32 7.50
CA HIS A 233 -0.13 -19.64 8.77
C HIS A 233 1.07 -18.68 8.72
N ARG A 234 1.30 -18.06 7.56
CA ARG A 234 2.30 -16.99 7.40
C ARG A 234 1.61 -15.64 7.38
N TRP A 235 2.20 -14.68 8.08
CA TRP A 235 1.69 -13.32 8.13
C TRP A 235 2.34 -12.45 7.06
N ALA A 236 1.50 -11.71 6.34
CA ALA A 236 1.90 -10.62 5.47
C ALA A 236 1.30 -9.31 5.98
N GLY A 237 2.07 -8.23 5.89
CA GLY A 237 1.62 -6.87 6.17
C GLY A 237 1.41 -6.09 4.87
N TYR A 238 0.51 -5.11 4.91
CA TYR A 238 0.32 -4.16 3.84
C TYR A 238 0.15 -2.77 4.46
N VAL A 239 0.90 -1.81 3.93
CA VAL A 239 0.81 -0.40 4.30
C VAL A 239 0.65 0.43 3.05
N GLU A 240 -0.20 1.45 3.13
CA GLU A 240 -0.48 2.35 2.03
C GLU A 240 -0.04 3.77 2.36
N GLY A 241 0.40 4.48 1.32
CA GLY A 241 0.76 5.88 1.38
C GLY A 241 0.29 6.58 0.12
N HIS A 242 0.50 7.89 0.07
CA HIS A 242 0.13 8.68 -1.09
C HIS A 242 0.87 8.18 -2.33
N GLY A 243 0.14 7.54 -3.24
CA GLY A 243 0.66 7.09 -4.52
C GLY A 243 1.62 5.90 -4.46
N THR A 244 1.77 5.25 -3.29
CA THR A 244 2.63 4.07 -3.10
C THR A 244 2.03 3.12 -2.08
N SER A 245 2.23 1.82 -2.26
CA SER A 245 1.96 0.83 -1.23
C SER A 245 3.10 -0.17 -1.11
N MET A 246 3.21 -0.80 0.05
CA MET A 246 4.25 -1.78 0.35
C MET A 246 3.61 -3.05 0.93
N LEU A 247 3.89 -4.17 0.28
CA LEU A 247 3.62 -5.51 0.79
C LEU A 247 4.83 -5.97 1.59
N ILE A 248 4.60 -6.40 2.82
CA ILE A 248 5.61 -6.82 3.79
C ILE A 248 5.45 -8.32 4.00
N SER A 249 6.33 -9.12 3.39
CA SER A 249 6.34 -10.58 3.54
C SER A 249 7.50 -11.11 4.39
N ASP A 250 8.43 -10.22 4.79
CA ASP A 250 9.49 -10.58 5.73
C ASP A 250 8.89 -10.94 7.10
N PRO A 251 9.13 -12.16 7.62
CA PRO A 251 8.51 -12.61 8.87
C PRO A 251 8.85 -11.74 10.08
N LYS A 252 10.06 -11.16 10.12
CA LYS A 252 10.49 -10.29 11.22
C LYS A 252 9.72 -8.96 11.19
N ALA A 253 9.61 -8.33 10.03
CA ALA A 253 8.83 -7.11 9.86
C ALA A 253 7.33 -7.33 10.13
N ALA A 254 6.75 -8.42 9.63
CA ALA A 254 5.36 -8.80 9.92
C ALA A 254 5.13 -9.03 11.43
N SER A 255 6.09 -9.64 12.12
CA SER A 255 6.03 -9.84 13.58
C SER A 255 5.96 -8.52 14.35
N TYR A 256 6.73 -7.49 13.96
CA TYR A 256 6.66 -6.17 14.60
C TYR A 256 5.30 -5.50 14.37
N MET A 257 4.73 -5.62 13.17
CA MET A 257 3.38 -5.12 12.89
C MET A 257 2.32 -5.83 13.75
N LEU A 258 2.41 -7.15 13.93
CA LEU A 258 1.51 -7.89 14.81
C LEU A 258 1.62 -7.45 16.27
N GLN A 259 2.83 -7.22 16.78
CA GLN A 259 3.05 -6.70 18.13
C GLN A 259 2.38 -5.33 18.30
N ARG A 260 2.56 -4.44 17.32
CA ARG A 260 1.91 -3.13 17.31
C ARG A 260 0.38 -3.26 17.28
N TYR A 261 -0.16 -4.15 16.43
CA TYR A 261 -1.59 -4.41 16.36
C TYR A 261 -2.15 -4.90 17.69
N GLY A 262 -1.48 -5.87 18.31
CA GLY A 262 -1.86 -6.41 19.61
C GLY A 262 -1.88 -5.34 20.70
N LYS A 263 -0.90 -4.44 20.71
CA LYS A 263 -0.87 -3.30 21.64
C LYS A 263 -2.03 -2.33 21.37
N MET A 264 -2.29 -1.94 20.12
CA MET A 264 -3.43 -1.09 19.77
C MET A 264 -4.77 -1.72 20.17
N ARG A 265 -4.93 -3.03 19.98
CA ARG A 265 -6.13 -3.76 20.40
C ARG A 265 -6.38 -3.69 21.91
N SER A 266 -5.31 -3.65 22.72
CA SER A 266 -5.39 -3.47 24.17
C SER A 266 -5.67 -2.03 24.60
N GLN A 267 -5.38 -1.05 23.73
CA GLN A 267 -5.61 0.38 23.95
C GLN A 267 -6.99 0.85 23.45
N ALA A 268 -7.55 0.15 22.47
CA ALA A 268 -8.87 0.41 21.93
C ALA A 268 -9.99 0.00 22.91
N LEU A 269 -11.18 0.56 22.72
CA LEU A 269 -12.37 0.18 23.47
C LEU A 269 -12.69 -1.29 23.27
N SER A 270 -13.25 -1.94 24.30
CA SER A 270 -13.79 -3.29 24.17
C SER A 270 -14.93 -3.33 23.16
N HIS A 271 -15.29 -4.52 22.69
CA HIS A 271 -16.43 -4.74 21.81
C HIS A 271 -17.72 -4.05 22.31
N GLN A 272 -18.06 -4.26 23.59
CA GLN A 272 -19.26 -3.69 24.21
C GLN A 272 -19.18 -2.16 24.32
N ALA A 273 -18.04 -1.63 24.77
CA ALA A 273 -17.85 -0.19 24.87
C ALA A 273 -17.86 0.49 23.49
N THR A 274 -17.34 -0.18 22.47
CA THR A 274 -17.42 0.26 21.07
C THR A 274 -18.88 0.34 20.61
N ALA A 275 -19.67 -0.72 20.81
CA ALA A 275 -21.08 -0.71 20.44
C ALA A 275 -21.86 0.40 21.17
N SER A 276 -21.65 0.58 22.48
CA SER A 276 -22.28 1.65 23.25
C SER A 276 -21.88 3.05 22.74
N LEU A 277 -20.61 3.26 22.40
CA LEU A 277 -20.16 4.53 21.81
C LEU A 277 -20.87 4.79 20.48
N LEU A 278 -20.92 3.80 19.59
CA LEU A 278 -21.57 3.93 18.28
C LEU A 278 -23.07 4.22 18.41
N GLU A 279 -23.76 3.56 19.35
CA GLU A 279 -25.17 3.82 19.66
C GLU A 279 -25.41 5.23 20.20
N GLN A 280 -24.54 5.69 21.11
CA GLN A 280 -24.59 7.06 21.64
C GLN A 280 -24.37 8.10 20.54
N MET A 281 -23.34 7.93 19.71
CA MET A 281 -23.06 8.82 18.58
C MET A 281 -24.26 8.87 17.61
N ARG A 282 -24.86 7.72 17.33
CA ARG A 282 -26.03 7.61 16.45
C ARG A 282 -27.26 8.30 17.04
N GLY A 283 -27.46 8.23 18.36
CA GLY A 283 -28.53 8.93 19.07
C GLY A 283 -28.34 10.44 19.12
N GLY A 284 -27.09 10.92 19.02
CA GLY A 284 -26.74 12.34 19.01
C GLY A 284 -26.67 13.01 17.62
N LEU A 285 -26.94 12.28 16.54
CA LEU A 285 -27.07 12.80 15.17
C LEU A 285 -28.48 13.31 14.90
#